data_AF-A0A349F9G1-F1
#
_entry.id   AF-A0A349F9G1-F1
#
_cell.length_a   1.000
_cell.length_b   1.000
_cell.length_c   1.000
_cell.angle_alpha   90.00
_cell.angle_beta   90.00
_cell.angle_gamma   90.00
#
_symmetry.space_group_name_H-M   'P 1'
#
loop_
_entity.id
_entity.type
_entity.pdbx_description
1 polymer ?
#
loop_
_entity_poly.entity_id
_entity_poly.type
_entity_poly.pdbx_seq_one_letter_code
_entity_poly.pdbx_strand_id
1 'polypeptide(L)' 'PLYDKVSIVQGPERFVTGWWDGNDITRDYFIARSNEGRWLWVFRNQDKQWFLHGQFS' A
#
# COMPACT_ATOMS: atom_id res chain seq x y z
N PRO A 1 -5.18 -0.50 -8.97
CA PRO A 1 -5.41 -1.74 -8.20
C PRO A 1 -4.17 -2.63 -8.28
N LEU A 2 -3.89 -3.43 -7.25
CA LEU A 2 -2.84 -4.45 -7.29
C LEU A 2 -3.42 -5.73 -7.91
N TYR A 3 -2.84 -6.18 -9.03
CA TYR A 3 -3.31 -7.36 -9.76
C TYR A 3 -2.48 -8.61 -9.49
N ASP A 4 -1.19 -8.43 -9.20
CA ASP A 4 -0.27 -9.54 -8.96
C ASP A 4 -0.40 -10.08 -7.54
N LYS A 5 -0.18 -11.39 -7.40
CA LYS A 5 0.02 -12.01 -6.09
C LYS A 5 1.39 -11.60 -5.56
N VAL A 6 1.40 -11.09 -4.34
CA VAL A 6 2.61 -10.61 -3.66
C VAL A 6 2.64 -11.13 -2.24
N SER A 7 3.83 -11.17 -1.65
CA SER A 7 4.03 -11.41 -0.22
C SER A 7 4.40 -10.10 0.46
N ILE A 8 3.72 -9.77 1.57
CA ILE A 8 4.08 -8.60 2.38
C ILE A 8 5.38 -8.90 3.13
N VAL A 9 6.34 -7.98 3.05
CA VAL A 9 7.64 -8.07 3.70
C VAL A 9 7.77 -7.10 4.88
N GLN A 10 7.20 -5.90 4.76
CA GLN A 10 7.24 -4.88 5.81
C GLN A 10 5.96 -4.04 5.83
N GLY A 11 5.59 -3.54 7.02
CA GLY A 11 4.42 -2.68 7.25
C GLY A 11 3.40 -3.29 8.22
N PRO A 12 2.26 -2.62 8.47
CA PRO A 12 1.84 -1.36 7.84
C PRO A 12 2.51 -0.13 8.43
N GLU A 13 2.78 0.85 7.57
CA GLU A 13 2.96 2.25 7.96
C GLU A 13 1.69 3.04 7.57
N ARG A 14 1.04 3.70 8.54
CA ARG A 14 -0.24 4.38 8.31
C ARG A 14 -0.06 5.87 8.07
N PHE A 15 -0.62 6.33 6.95
CA PHE A 15 -0.76 7.75 6.64
C PHE A 15 -2.23 8.15 6.68
N VAL A 16 -2.52 9.20 7.44
CA VAL A 16 -3.86 9.82 7.52
C VAL A 16 -3.72 11.29 7.10
N THR A 17 -4.41 11.68 6.04
CA THR A 17 -4.47 13.08 5.55
C THR A 17 -5.89 13.60 5.65
N GLY A 18 -6.14 14.91 5.68
CA GLY A 18 -7.51 15.45 5.71
C GLY A 18 -8.21 15.33 7.07
N TRP A 19 -7.50 14.93 8.13
CA TRP A 19 -8.07 14.77 9.48
C TRP A 19 -8.52 16.09 10.11
N TRP A 20 -8.04 17.23 9.61
CA TRP A 20 -8.40 18.57 10.12
C TRP A 20 -9.73 19.12 9.55
N ASP A 21 -10.21 18.59 8.43
CA ASP A 21 -11.45 19.05 7.75
C ASP A 21 -12.54 17.97 7.68
N GLY A 22 -12.31 16.80 8.29
CA GLY A 22 -13.25 15.69 8.34
C GLY A 22 -13.32 14.85 7.07
N ASN A 23 -12.47 15.12 6.06
CA ASN A 23 -12.34 14.30 4.86
C ASN A 23 -11.08 13.44 4.97
N ASP A 24 -11.00 12.65 6.04
CA ASP A 24 -9.81 11.86 6.28
C ASP A 24 -9.62 10.79 5.20
N ILE A 25 -8.40 10.69 4.69
CA ILE A 25 -7.98 9.64 3.76
C ILE A 25 -6.92 8.83 4.47
N THR A 26 -7.24 7.56 4.73
CA THR A 26 -6.33 6.61 5.37
C THR A 26 -5.72 5.66 4.35
N ARG A 27 -4.38 5.53 4.38
CA ARG A 27 -3.61 4.55 3.61
C ARG A 27 -2.64 3.81 4.51
N ASP A 28 -2.72 2.49 4.49
CA ASP A 28 -1.72 1.61 5.11
C ASP A 28 -0.71 1.20 4.03
N TYR A 29 0.54 1.65 4.12
CA TYR A 29 1.62 1.33 3.18
C TYR A 29 2.41 0.10 3.63
N PHE A 30 2.89 -0.67 2.65
CA PHE A 30 3.66 -1.89 2.84
C PHE A 30 4.75 -2.00 1.78
N ILE A 31 5.83 -2.68 2.13
CA ILE A 31 6.77 -3.23 1.16
C ILE A 31 6.37 -4.67 0.88
N ALA A 32 6.21 -5.01 -0.38
CA ALA A 32 5.85 -6.34 -0.85
C ALA A 32 6.87 -6.88 -1.86
N ARG A 33 6.92 -8.20 -1.98
CA ARG A 33 7.73 -8.92 -2.97
C ARG A 33 6.82 -9.65 -3.94
N SER A 34 7.00 -9.43 -5.24
CA SER A 34 6.31 -10.23 -6.25
C SER A 34 6.93 -11.62 -6.39
N ASN A 35 6.21 -12.54 -7.03
CA ASN A 35 6.73 -13.87 -7.34
C ASN A 35 7.97 -13.84 -8.26
N GLU A 36 8.12 -12.78 -9.05
CA GLU A 36 9.27 -12.57 -9.93
C GLU A 36 10.46 -11.91 -9.20
N GLY A 37 10.35 -11.69 -7.89
CA GLY A 37 11.40 -11.03 -7.14
C GLY A 37 11.53 -9.54 -7.47
N ARG A 38 10.42 -8.84 -7.69
CA ARG A 38 10.39 -7.37 -7.75
C ARG A 38 9.99 -6.80 -6.38
N TRP A 39 10.63 -5.72 -5.93
CA TRP A 39 10.16 -4.99 -4.76
C TRP A 39 9.06 -4.03 -5.16
N LEU A 40 7.97 -4.05 -4.42
CA LEU A 40 6.78 -3.27 -4.68
C LEU A 40 6.44 -2.44 -3.44
N TRP A 41 6.15 -1.17 -3.66
CA TRP A 41 5.52 -0.32 -2.67
C TRP A 41 4.02 -0.34 -2.93
N VAL A 42 3.26 -0.90 -2.00
CA VAL A 42 1.81 -1.08 -2.12
C VAL A 42 1.11 -0.41 -0.96
N PHE A 43 -0.14 0.00 -1.15
CA PHE A 43 -0.96 0.49 -0.05
C PHE A 43 -2.35 -0.11 -0.07
N ARG A 44 -2.96 -0.16 1.11
CA ARG A 44 -4.34 -0.52 1.32
C ARG A 44 -5.13 0.72 1.75
N ASN A 45 -6.19 1.05 1.04
CA ASN A 45 -7.06 2.18 1.40
C ASN A 45 -8.01 1.84 2.58
N GLN A 46 -8.82 2.82 2.98
CA GLN A 46 -9.85 2.64 4.02
C GLN A 46 -10.86 1.53 3.69
N ASP A 47 -11.19 1.36 2.41
CA ASP A 47 -12.09 0.32 1.90
C ASP A 47 -11.44 -1.07 1.77
N LYS A 48 -10.23 -1.23 2.35
CA LYS A 48 -9.43 -2.46 2.35
C LYS A 48 -9.01 -2.95 0.96
N GLN A 49 -9.04 -2.08 -0.03
CA GLN A 49 -8.59 -2.35 -1.40
C GLN A 49 -7.09 -2.09 -1.55
N TRP A 50 -6.43 -2.95 -2.33
CA TRP A 50 -4.98 -2.90 -2.56
C TRP A 50 -4.62 -2.15 -3.85
N PHE A 51 -3.57 -1.34 -3.76
CA PHE A 51 -3.07 -0.54 -4.86
C PHE A 51 -1.54 -0.61 -4.93
N LEU A 52 -1.01 -0.65 -6.14
CA LEU A 52 0.41 -0.45 -6.41
C LEU A 52 0.70 1.06 -6.37
N HIS A 53 1.64 1.46 -5.54
CA HIS A 53 2.19 2.81 -5.54
C HIS A 53 3.39 2.92 -6.48
N GLY A 54 4.28 1.92 -6.45
CA GLY A 54 5.47 1.89 -7.29
C GLY A 54 6.26 0.58 -7.18
N GLN A 55 7.22 0.42 -8.09
CA GLN A 55 8.16 -0.69 -8.15
C GLN A 55 9.58 -0.15 -7.96
N PHE A 56 10.45 -0.90 -7.28
CA PHE A 56 11.87 -0.58 -7.15
C PHE A 56 12.75 -1.85 -7.18
N SER A 57 14.06 -1.68 -7.41
CA SER A 57 15.07 -2.74 -7.49
C SER A 57 16.35 -2.32 -6.80
#